data_AF-A0A833CCH1-F1
#
_entry.id   AF-A0A833CCH1-F1
#
_cell.length_a   1.000
_cell.length_b   1.000
_cell.length_c   1.000
_cell.angle_alpha   90.00
_cell.angle_beta   90.00
_cell.angle_gamma   90.00
#
_symmetry.space_group_name_H-M   'P 1'
#
loop_
_entity.id
_entity.type
_entity.pdbx_description
1 polymer ?
#
loop_
_entity_poly.entity_id
_entity_poly.type
_entity_poly.pdbx_seq_one_letter_code
_entity_poly.pdbx_strand_id
1 'polypeptide(L)'
;MRRRLFILWGLLVFMMMQCFWVMGYSTRDNPPVFGIVHQNDSSIVFAREHLDYNEYYFVELQKVQKNGNTQTLLRIWGPSDYDKVEIRSPKGKSVFLIEDTSIPIPTPQIGEDRWYTVDLNEWIQLPNPDSCQIRLHRPNGKYYTVTAKRLLACARQLTGNMLPQDKVKEPKPYGPFYSIFYPNVSLEQVRNTFAYYLNGPSKIGNSKIYRKGNCHYLMSTKLPLIAFLLEGQSGHGLATFKEVAGGVWMDMDFWSIGYTQYGYYCSTLVDDEVKNIGMEAVAMTYRHLVPFADYGIALNGGYNKSNPTIDTVNLTKHPELAAVQHGDKVLSINGIDLKASKNYSVEYMLTYGNAPLSITLQRKDNPPYTVEVIPQMNVPMHADVDVTAEVMKEERQHIKEEKLWQFWPQMPLPEVFDPMQSPDTHMDSPLTTPLLKGART
;
A
#
# COMPACT_ATOMS: atom_id res chain seq x y z
N MET A 1 -24.13 -56.53 3.31
CA MET A 1 -23.70 -55.62 2.22
C MET A 1 -24.43 -54.27 2.19
N ARG A 2 -25.77 -54.22 2.25
CA ARG A 2 -26.55 -52.95 2.13
C ARG A 2 -26.19 -51.83 3.12
N ARG A 3 -25.86 -52.13 4.38
CA ARG A 3 -25.46 -51.11 5.38
C ARG A 3 -24.09 -50.45 5.10
N ARG A 4 -23.13 -51.18 4.53
CA ARG A 4 -21.81 -50.62 4.17
C ARG A 4 -21.90 -49.72 2.94
N LEU A 5 -22.77 -50.05 1.99
CA LEU A 5 -23.03 -49.21 0.81
C LEU A 5 -23.67 -47.87 1.20
N PHE A 6 -24.60 -47.86 2.16
CA PHE A 6 -25.26 -46.64 2.64
C PHE A 6 -24.32 -45.67 3.36
N ILE A 7 -23.36 -46.20 4.14
CA ILE A 7 -22.35 -45.37 4.84
C ILE A 7 -21.36 -44.78 3.83
N LEU A 8 -20.94 -45.55 2.82
CA LEU A 8 -20.09 -45.06 1.73
C LEU A 8 -20.80 -43.99 0.89
N TRP A 9 -22.08 -44.16 0.58
CA TRP A 9 -22.87 -43.13 -0.09
C TRP A 9 -23.07 -41.87 0.76
N GLY A 10 -23.32 -42.03 2.06
CA GLY A 10 -23.44 -40.91 3.00
C GLY A 10 -22.15 -40.10 3.12
N LEU A 11 -20.99 -40.77 3.21
CA LEU A 11 -19.67 -40.11 3.23
C LEU A 11 -19.35 -39.43 1.90
N LEU A 12 -19.74 -40.02 0.77
CA LEU A 12 -19.48 -39.44 -0.55
C LEU A 12 -20.36 -38.21 -0.82
N VAL A 13 -21.62 -38.22 -0.36
CA VAL A 13 -22.51 -37.05 -0.37
C VAL A 13 -22.03 -35.98 0.61
N PHE A 14 -21.52 -36.35 1.79
CA PHE A 14 -20.97 -35.39 2.75
C PHE A 14 -19.64 -34.77 2.26
N MET A 15 -18.76 -35.56 1.63
CA MET A 15 -17.55 -35.06 0.96
C MET A 15 -17.92 -34.18 -0.24
N MET A 16 -18.90 -34.57 -1.06
CA MET A 16 -19.38 -33.71 -2.15
C MET A 16 -20.00 -32.41 -1.61
N MET A 17 -20.77 -32.45 -0.52
CA MET A 17 -21.32 -31.25 0.12
C MET A 17 -20.23 -30.38 0.75
N GLN A 18 -19.16 -30.93 1.32
CA GLN A 18 -18.00 -30.15 1.75
C GLN A 18 -17.22 -29.58 0.56
N CYS A 19 -17.09 -30.33 -0.52
CA CYS A 19 -16.56 -29.82 -1.78
C CYS A 19 -17.46 -28.70 -2.33
N PHE A 20 -18.79 -28.76 -2.20
CA PHE A 20 -19.73 -27.70 -2.61
C PHE A 20 -19.78 -26.51 -1.64
N TRP A 21 -19.51 -26.71 -0.34
CA TRP A 21 -19.34 -25.63 0.63
C TRP A 21 -18.00 -24.90 0.44
N VAL A 22 -16.94 -25.62 0.05
CA VAL A 22 -15.66 -25.05 -0.40
C VAL A 22 -15.79 -24.44 -1.81
N MET A 23 -16.65 -24.97 -2.68
CA MET A 23 -17.00 -24.40 -4.01
C MET A 23 -18.13 -23.35 -3.95
N GLY A 24 -18.56 -22.95 -2.75
CA GLY A 24 -19.55 -21.89 -2.52
C GLY A 24 -18.96 -20.48 -2.54
N TYR A 25 -17.64 -20.34 -2.69
CA TYR A 25 -17.01 -19.04 -2.97
C TYR A 25 -17.07 -18.78 -4.48
N SER A 26 -18.26 -18.39 -4.93
CA SER A 26 -18.40 -17.63 -6.17
C SER A 26 -17.51 -16.39 -6.05
N THR A 27 -16.45 -16.35 -6.85
CA THR A 27 -15.45 -15.29 -6.97
C THR A 27 -15.99 -14.03 -7.67
N ARG A 28 -17.24 -13.66 -7.37
CA ARG A 28 -17.94 -12.47 -7.88
C ARG A 28 -17.79 -11.25 -6.95
N ASP A 29 -16.92 -11.33 -5.94
CA ASP A 29 -16.85 -10.41 -4.80
C ASP A 29 -15.41 -10.17 -4.32
N ASN A 30 -14.50 -9.69 -5.18
CA ASN A 30 -13.46 -8.82 -4.63
C ASN A 30 -14.20 -7.57 -4.14
N PRO A 31 -14.26 -7.30 -2.82
CA PRO A 31 -14.98 -6.14 -2.35
C PRO A 31 -14.31 -4.90 -2.95
N PRO A 32 -15.07 -3.93 -3.45
CA PRO A 32 -14.51 -2.68 -3.93
C PRO A 32 -13.70 -2.07 -2.81
N VAL A 33 -12.54 -1.55 -3.18
CA VAL A 33 -11.73 -0.77 -2.26
C VAL A 33 -12.43 0.57 -2.14
N PHE A 34 -12.93 0.86 -0.93
CA PHE A 34 -13.45 2.18 -0.61
C PHE A 34 -12.44 2.85 0.31
N GLY A 35 -11.69 3.78 -0.28
CA GLY A 35 -10.51 4.36 0.31
C GLY A 35 -10.58 5.88 0.42
N ILE A 36 -9.79 6.42 1.33
CA ILE A 36 -9.42 7.83 1.35
C ILE A 36 -7.90 7.91 1.30
N VAL A 37 -7.38 8.70 0.39
CA VAL A 37 -5.96 9.01 0.27
C VAL A 37 -5.76 10.51 0.38
N HIS A 38 -4.68 10.89 1.03
CA HIS A 38 -4.25 12.28 1.13
C HIS A 38 -3.02 12.47 0.25
N GLN A 39 -3.08 13.49 -0.59
CA GLN A 39 -2.03 13.83 -1.54
C GLN A 39 -1.89 15.35 -1.54
N ASN A 40 -0.82 15.87 -0.94
CA ASN A 40 -0.62 17.31 -0.65
C ASN A 40 -1.76 17.93 0.19
N ASP A 41 -2.51 18.88 -0.39
CA ASP A 41 -3.66 19.56 0.22
C ASP A 41 -4.98 18.95 -0.25
N SER A 42 -4.91 17.82 -0.96
CA SER A 42 -6.06 17.15 -1.54
C SER A 42 -6.46 15.94 -0.70
N SER A 43 -7.76 15.82 -0.50
CA SER A 43 -8.39 14.65 0.09
C SER A 43 -9.17 13.96 -1.02
N ILE A 44 -8.75 12.76 -1.39
CA ILE A 44 -9.39 11.98 -2.45
C ILE A 44 -10.09 10.79 -1.82
N VAL A 45 -11.43 10.83 -1.84
CA VAL A 45 -12.22 9.65 -1.49
C VAL A 45 -12.47 8.89 -2.78
N PHE A 46 -12.12 7.61 -2.82
CA PHE A 46 -12.25 6.81 -4.03
C PHE A 46 -12.93 5.47 -3.78
N ALA A 47 -13.51 4.94 -4.84
CA ALA A 47 -14.11 3.63 -4.91
C ALA A 47 -13.57 2.90 -6.13
N ARG A 48 -12.77 1.85 -5.90
CA ARG A 48 -12.21 1.01 -6.96
C ARG A 48 -12.89 -0.33 -7.02
N GLU A 49 -13.26 -0.75 -8.22
CA GLU A 49 -13.75 -2.09 -8.51
C GLU A 49 -12.84 -2.73 -9.58
N HIS A 50 -12.34 -3.93 -9.30
CA HIS A 50 -11.55 -4.72 -10.25
C HIS A 50 -12.47 -5.55 -11.12
N LEU A 51 -12.22 -5.57 -12.43
CA LEU A 51 -13.28 -5.87 -13.41
C LEU A 51 -13.09 -7.15 -14.23
N ASP A 52 -11.91 -7.78 -14.23
CA ASP A 52 -11.72 -9.12 -14.80
C ASP A 52 -10.45 -9.82 -14.26
N TYR A 53 -10.48 -11.16 -14.23
CA TYR A 53 -9.47 -12.08 -13.70
C TYR A 53 -8.22 -12.24 -14.57
N ASN A 54 -8.31 -11.97 -15.87
CA ASN A 54 -7.26 -12.37 -16.83
C ASN A 54 -6.44 -11.22 -17.42
N GLU A 55 -6.86 -9.98 -17.26
CA GLU A 55 -6.35 -8.88 -18.09
C GLU A 55 -6.10 -7.58 -17.32
N TYR A 56 -6.12 -7.62 -15.98
CA TYR A 56 -5.89 -6.48 -15.09
C TYR A 56 -6.73 -5.27 -15.53
N TYR A 57 -8.00 -5.25 -15.16
CA TYR A 57 -8.87 -4.09 -15.38
C TYR A 57 -9.32 -3.54 -14.04
N PHE A 58 -9.38 -2.22 -13.92
CA PHE A 58 -10.16 -1.62 -12.86
C PHE A 58 -10.85 -0.35 -13.31
N VAL A 59 -11.95 -0.04 -12.62
CA VAL A 59 -12.58 1.27 -12.66
C VAL A 59 -12.53 1.86 -11.28
N GLU A 60 -12.18 3.13 -11.22
CA GLU A 60 -12.09 3.87 -9.97
C GLU A 60 -12.83 5.20 -10.09
N LEU A 61 -13.79 5.40 -9.20
CA LEU A 61 -14.47 6.67 -9.04
C LEU A 61 -13.81 7.45 -7.91
N GLN A 62 -13.39 8.68 -8.17
CA GLN A 62 -12.71 9.55 -7.23
C GLN A 62 -13.51 10.84 -7.02
N LYS A 63 -13.65 11.24 -5.76
CA LYS A 63 -14.08 12.59 -5.36
C LYS A 63 -12.86 13.30 -4.80
N VAL A 64 -12.31 14.21 -5.60
CA VAL A 64 -11.14 15.02 -5.26
C VAL A 64 -11.60 16.31 -4.61
N GLN A 65 -11.21 16.54 -3.36
CA GLN A 65 -11.43 17.80 -2.65
C GLN A 65 -10.11 18.54 -2.51
N LYS A 66 -10.02 19.75 -3.07
CA LYS A 66 -8.81 20.59 -3.07
C LYS A 66 -9.18 22.07 -2.98
N ASN A 67 -8.62 22.79 -2.01
CA ASN A 67 -8.80 24.25 -1.85
C ASN A 67 -10.28 24.70 -1.86
N GLY A 68 -11.18 23.89 -1.27
CA GLY A 68 -12.63 24.16 -1.25
C GLY A 68 -13.38 23.77 -2.54
N ASN A 69 -12.68 23.41 -3.62
CA ASN A 69 -13.28 22.89 -4.84
C ASN A 69 -13.43 21.37 -4.76
N THR A 70 -14.50 20.85 -5.37
CA THR A 70 -14.75 19.41 -5.50
C THR A 70 -14.86 19.05 -6.97
N GLN A 71 -14.06 18.09 -7.41
CA GLN A 71 -14.16 17.47 -8.73
C GLN A 71 -14.45 15.97 -8.55
N THR A 72 -15.22 15.39 -9.48
CA THR A 72 -15.39 13.94 -9.54
C THR A 72 -14.81 13.42 -10.85
N LEU A 73 -13.94 12.42 -10.72
CA LEU A 73 -13.26 11.77 -11.82
C LEU A 73 -13.61 10.28 -11.83
N LEU A 74 -13.71 9.71 -13.03
CA LEU A 74 -13.71 8.28 -13.25
C LEU A 74 -12.43 7.91 -13.98
N ARG A 75 -11.64 7.04 -13.38
CA ARG A 75 -10.45 6.42 -13.97
C ARG A 75 -10.82 5.04 -14.48
N ILE A 76 -10.46 4.73 -15.72
CA ILE A 76 -10.57 3.40 -16.30
C ILE A 76 -9.18 2.99 -16.73
N TRP A 77 -8.70 1.89 -16.16
CA TRP A 77 -7.44 1.30 -16.56
C TRP A 77 -7.66 -0.09 -17.17
N GLY A 78 -7.11 -0.32 -18.36
CA GLY A 78 -7.34 -1.54 -19.14
C GLY A 78 -6.74 -1.51 -20.58
N PRO A 79 -7.32 -2.25 -21.54
CA PRO A 79 -6.83 -2.51 -22.89
C PRO A 79 -7.01 -1.29 -23.76
N SER A 80 -6.24 -1.24 -24.82
CA SER A 80 -6.15 -0.08 -25.70
C SER A 80 -7.18 -0.01 -26.82
N ASP A 81 -8.10 -0.98 -26.92
CA ASP A 81 -8.91 -1.18 -28.11
C ASP A 81 -10.32 -0.60 -28.06
N TYR A 82 -10.59 0.36 -27.15
CA TYR A 82 -11.87 1.07 -27.05
C TYR A 82 -11.75 2.56 -27.38
N ASP A 83 -12.84 3.17 -27.87
CA ASP A 83 -12.90 4.60 -28.23
C ASP A 83 -14.05 5.35 -27.55
N LYS A 84 -15.04 4.64 -27.00
CA LYS A 84 -16.17 5.25 -26.28
C LYS A 84 -16.55 4.46 -25.04
N VAL A 85 -16.97 5.17 -24.00
CA VAL A 85 -17.44 4.58 -22.75
C VAL A 85 -18.88 4.97 -22.47
N GLU A 86 -19.71 3.97 -22.16
CA GLU A 86 -21.13 4.12 -21.83
C GLU A 86 -21.41 3.52 -20.46
N ILE A 87 -21.98 4.31 -19.55
CA ILE A 87 -22.51 3.85 -18.27
C ILE A 87 -24.00 3.61 -18.43
N ARG A 88 -24.43 2.36 -18.32
CA ARG A 88 -25.80 1.93 -18.57
C ARG A 88 -26.42 1.32 -17.33
N SER A 89 -27.64 1.75 -17.00
CA SER A 89 -28.44 1.11 -15.97
C SER A 89 -29.08 -0.19 -16.48
N PRO A 90 -29.40 -1.15 -15.60
CA PRO A 90 -30.14 -2.36 -15.97
C PRO A 90 -31.49 -2.06 -16.65
N LYS A 91 -32.07 -0.88 -16.39
CA LYS A 91 -33.35 -0.41 -16.95
C LYS A 91 -33.20 0.43 -18.23
N GLY A 92 -32.00 0.51 -18.80
CA GLY A 92 -31.78 1.03 -20.16
C GLY A 92 -31.50 2.53 -20.29
N LYS A 93 -31.38 3.28 -19.19
CA LYS A 93 -30.87 4.66 -19.23
C LYS A 93 -29.35 4.62 -19.33
N SER A 94 -28.78 5.41 -20.24
CA SER A 94 -27.34 5.44 -20.54
C SER A 94 -26.78 6.85 -20.42
N VAL A 95 -25.54 6.95 -19.93
CA VAL A 95 -24.73 8.16 -19.94
C VAL A 95 -23.45 7.83 -20.70
N PHE A 96 -23.16 8.58 -21.77
CA PHE A 96 -21.88 8.47 -22.48
C PHE A 96 -20.86 9.38 -21.81
N LEU A 97 -19.67 8.86 -21.56
CA LEU A 97 -18.60 9.64 -20.95
C LEU A 97 -17.77 10.31 -22.03
N ILE A 98 -17.37 11.55 -21.76
CA ILE A 98 -16.41 12.29 -22.58
C ILE A 98 -15.07 12.20 -21.87
N GLU A 99 -14.07 11.68 -22.59
CA GLU A 99 -12.71 11.55 -22.07
C GLU A 99 -12.12 12.93 -21.78
N ASP A 100 -11.54 13.07 -20.59
CA ASP A 100 -10.86 14.28 -20.16
C ASP A 100 -9.39 14.21 -20.57
N THR A 101 -9.15 14.59 -21.83
CA THR A 101 -7.80 14.62 -22.42
C THR A 101 -6.88 15.70 -21.84
N SER A 102 -7.39 16.56 -20.94
CA SER A 102 -6.55 17.55 -20.24
C SER A 102 -5.75 16.93 -19.09
N ILE A 103 -6.15 15.74 -18.65
CA ILE A 103 -5.48 15.03 -17.56
C ILE A 103 -4.20 14.37 -18.08
N PRO A 104 -3.01 14.73 -17.54
CA PRO A 104 -1.76 14.15 -17.99
C PRO A 104 -1.67 12.68 -17.59
N ILE A 105 -1.21 11.87 -18.54
CA ILE A 105 -1.03 10.43 -18.34
C ILE A 105 0.42 10.16 -17.89
N PRO A 106 0.65 9.46 -16.76
CA PRO A 106 2.01 9.15 -16.31
C PRO A 106 2.76 8.29 -17.34
N THR A 107 4.04 8.60 -17.54
CA THR A 107 4.96 7.82 -18.38
C THR A 107 6.10 7.25 -17.54
N PRO A 108 6.58 6.02 -17.81
CA PRO A 108 6.07 5.05 -18.80
C PRO A 108 4.77 4.37 -18.35
N GLN A 109 3.92 4.03 -19.31
CA GLN A 109 2.61 3.43 -19.04
C GLN A 109 2.62 1.93 -19.36
N ILE A 110 2.04 1.13 -18.47
CA ILE A 110 1.66 -0.25 -18.75
C ILE A 110 0.13 -0.25 -18.84
N GLY A 111 -0.42 -0.61 -20.00
CA GLY A 111 -1.87 -0.49 -20.28
C GLY A 111 -2.31 0.93 -20.62
N GLU A 112 -3.60 1.12 -20.91
CA GLU A 112 -4.20 2.44 -21.06
C GLU A 112 -4.85 2.90 -19.77
N ASP A 113 -4.59 4.16 -19.40
CA ASP A 113 -5.16 4.87 -18.26
C ASP A 113 -5.94 6.06 -18.82
N ARG A 114 -7.27 5.96 -18.78
CA ARG A 114 -8.16 6.99 -19.32
C ARG A 114 -9.00 7.60 -18.21
N TRP A 115 -9.19 8.90 -18.31
CA TRP A 115 -9.85 9.70 -17.30
C TRP A 115 -11.10 10.38 -17.87
N TYR A 116 -12.13 10.48 -17.05
CA TYR A 116 -13.41 11.09 -17.42
C TYR A 116 -13.86 12.00 -16.28
N THR A 117 -14.15 13.26 -16.57
CA THR A 117 -14.88 14.12 -15.62
C THR A 117 -16.35 13.68 -15.62
N VAL A 118 -16.92 13.42 -14.43
CA VAL A 118 -18.28 12.88 -14.30
C VAL A 118 -19.14 13.74 -13.38
N ASP A 119 -20.39 13.97 -13.78
CA ASP A 119 -21.42 14.50 -12.88
C ASP A 119 -22.19 13.35 -12.23
N LEU A 120 -21.94 13.13 -10.94
CA LEU A 120 -22.61 12.08 -10.19
C LEU A 120 -24.11 12.31 -10.03
N ASN A 121 -24.59 13.55 -10.17
CA ASN A 121 -26.02 13.83 -10.12
C ASN A 121 -26.76 13.18 -11.30
N GLU A 122 -26.13 13.07 -12.47
CA GLU A 122 -26.72 12.33 -13.60
C GLU A 122 -26.73 10.81 -13.35
N TRP A 123 -25.71 10.32 -12.66
CA TRP A 123 -25.52 8.90 -12.36
C TRP A 123 -26.50 8.39 -11.30
N ILE A 124 -26.77 9.15 -10.24
CA ILE A 124 -27.74 8.75 -9.19
C ILE A 124 -29.19 8.72 -9.69
N GLN A 125 -29.48 9.37 -10.81
CA GLN A 125 -30.79 9.34 -11.49
C GLN A 125 -30.99 8.07 -12.33
N LEU A 126 -30.03 7.13 -12.31
CA LEU A 126 -30.14 5.83 -12.96
C LEU A 126 -30.98 4.86 -12.10
N PRO A 127 -32.05 4.24 -12.62
CA PRO A 127 -32.96 3.44 -11.80
C PRO A 127 -32.48 1.98 -11.55
N ASN A 128 -32.63 1.52 -10.29
CA ASN A 128 -32.33 0.17 -9.72
C ASN A 128 -30.84 -0.16 -9.41
N PRO A 129 -30.55 -0.99 -8.37
CA PRO A 129 -29.94 -0.47 -7.14
C PRO A 129 -28.55 -1.06 -6.79
N ASP A 130 -28.13 -2.16 -7.43
CA ASP A 130 -26.98 -2.99 -7.00
C ASP A 130 -25.91 -3.20 -8.08
N SER A 131 -26.02 -2.54 -9.24
CA SER A 131 -24.96 -2.53 -10.28
C SER A 131 -25.24 -1.52 -11.40
N CYS A 132 -24.17 -1.04 -12.04
CA CYS A 132 -24.19 -0.41 -13.35
C CYS A 132 -23.39 -1.25 -14.37
N GLN A 133 -23.76 -1.17 -15.64
CA GLN A 133 -22.97 -1.73 -16.74
C GLN A 133 -22.07 -0.65 -17.32
N ILE A 134 -20.77 -0.91 -17.37
CA ILE A 134 -19.78 -0.08 -18.06
C ILE A 134 -19.51 -0.78 -19.40
N ARG A 135 -19.82 -0.10 -20.49
CA ARG A 135 -19.59 -0.61 -21.84
C ARG A 135 -18.45 0.15 -22.49
N LEU A 136 -17.39 -0.59 -22.82
CA LEU A 136 -16.23 -0.09 -23.55
C LEU A 136 -16.44 -0.45 -25.03
N HIS A 137 -16.88 0.51 -25.82
CA HIS A 137 -17.14 0.35 -27.24
C HIS A 137 -15.83 0.44 -28.01
N ARG A 138 -15.65 -0.50 -28.95
CA ARG A 138 -14.50 -0.56 -29.85
C ARG A 138 -14.83 0.14 -31.17
N PRO A 139 -13.82 0.59 -31.93
CA PRO A 139 -14.02 1.19 -33.25
C PRO A 139 -14.80 0.31 -34.25
N ASN A 140 -14.76 -1.02 -34.07
CA ASN A 140 -15.48 -1.99 -34.92
C ASN A 140 -16.96 -2.19 -34.55
N GLY A 141 -17.49 -1.42 -33.60
CA GLY A 141 -18.89 -1.49 -33.13
C GLY A 141 -19.18 -2.63 -32.14
N LYS A 142 -18.20 -3.48 -31.81
CA LYS A 142 -18.30 -4.41 -30.67
C LYS A 142 -18.04 -3.66 -29.37
N TYR A 143 -18.48 -4.22 -28.25
CA TYR A 143 -18.20 -3.66 -26.94
C TYR A 143 -17.85 -4.75 -25.94
N TYR A 144 -17.04 -4.39 -24.95
CA TYR A 144 -16.92 -5.14 -23.71
C TYR A 144 -17.97 -4.63 -22.73
N THR A 145 -18.64 -5.51 -22.00
CA THR A 145 -19.52 -5.11 -20.90
C THR A 145 -18.93 -5.57 -19.60
N VAL A 146 -18.71 -4.62 -18.71
CA VAL A 146 -18.35 -4.88 -17.33
C VAL A 146 -19.53 -4.53 -16.44
N THR A 147 -19.85 -5.38 -15.48
CA THR A 147 -20.86 -5.07 -14.45
C THR A 147 -20.14 -4.59 -13.20
N ALA A 148 -20.22 -3.29 -12.92
CA ALA A 148 -19.73 -2.71 -11.68
C ALA A 148 -20.85 -2.73 -10.65
N LYS A 149 -20.78 -3.65 -9.69
CA LYS A 149 -21.87 -3.89 -8.74
C LYS A 149 -21.97 -2.80 -7.69
N ARG A 150 -20.84 -2.24 -7.26
CA ARG A 150 -20.82 -1.41 -6.05
C ARG A 150 -20.42 0.04 -6.33
N LEU A 151 -19.96 0.33 -7.55
CA LEU A 151 -19.63 1.70 -8.00
C LEU A 151 -20.80 2.69 -7.84
N LEU A 152 -22.05 2.27 -8.11
CA LEU A 152 -23.22 3.14 -7.97
C LEU A 152 -23.57 3.43 -6.50
N ALA A 153 -23.45 2.44 -5.61
CA ALA A 153 -23.61 2.65 -4.17
C ALA A 153 -22.52 3.59 -3.63
N CYS A 154 -21.28 3.46 -4.11
CA CYS A 154 -20.20 4.39 -3.79
C CYS A 154 -20.48 5.81 -4.33
N ALA A 155 -20.98 5.95 -5.56
CA ALA A 155 -21.38 7.24 -6.11
C ALA A 155 -22.46 7.93 -5.24
N ARG A 156 -23.50 7.18 -4.85
CA ARG A 156 -24.53 7.67 -3.92
C ARG A 156 -23.94 8.14 -2.60
N GLN A 157 -23.01 7.35 -2.03
CA GLN A 157 -22.32 7.71 -0.82
C GLN A 157 -21.48 8.99 -0.96
N LEU A 158 -20.73 9.14 -2.06
CA LEU A 158 -19.92 10.33 -2.34
C LEU A 158 -20.76 11.61 -2.52
N THR A 159 -22.00 11.48 -3.01
CA THR A 159 -22.95 12.60 -3.16
C THR A 159 -23.86 12.84 -1.95
N GLY A 160 -23.85 11.95 -0.94
CA GLY A 160 -24.79 12.01 0.19
C GLY A 160 -26.24 11.56 -0.14
N ASN A 161 -26.46 10.95 -1.31
CA ASN A 161 -27.78 10.50 -1.79
C ASN A 161 -28.00 8.99 -1.56
N MET A 162 -27.72 8.53 -0.33
CA MET A 162 -27.83 7.12 0.05
C MET A 162 -29.29 6.64 0.05
N LEU A 163 -29.52 5.42 -0.42
CA LEU A 163 -30.82 4.74 -0.32
C LEU A 163 -30.95 4.01 1.03
N PRO A 164 -32.16 3.70 1.52
CA PRO A 164 -32.37 3.03 2.81
C PRO A 164 -31.64 1.68 2.97
N GLN A 165 -31.39 0.97 1.87
CA GLN A 165 -30.65 -0.30 1.84
C GLN A 165 -29.13 -0.14 1.77
N ASP A 166 -28.62 1.06 1.46
CA ASP A 166 -27.18 1.29 1.36
C ASP A 166 -26.56 1.33 2.77
N LYS A 167 -25.51 0.54 2.99
CA LYS A 167 -24.73 0.61 4.24
C LYS A 167 -23.64 1.65 4.09
N VAL A 168 -23.66 2.67 4.96
CA VAL A 168 -22.54 3.62 5.07
C VAL A 168 -21.28 2.84 5.43
N LYS A 169 -20.25 2.96 4.60
CA LYS A 169 -18.91 2.47 4.90
C LYS A 169 -17.99 3.64 5.04
N GLU A 170 -17.35 3.85 6.17
CA GLU A 170 -16.32 4.88 6.24
C GLU A 170 -15.18 4.52 5.28
N PRO A 171 -14.71 5.47 4.46
CA PRO A 171 -13.58 5.21 3.59
C PRO A 171 -12.37 4.89 4.46
N LYS A 172 -11.70 3.79 4.17
CA LYS A 172 -10.52 3.40 4.93
C LYS A 172 -9.31 4.19 4.42
N PRO A 173 -8.39 4.60 5.30
CA PRO A 173 -7.15 5.19 4.81
C PRO A 173 -6.45 4.22 3.85
N TYR A 174 -6.06 4.73 2.70
CA TYR A 174 -5.37 4.02 1.64
C TYR A 174 -4.06 4.73 1.32
N GLY A 175 -3.06 3.95 0.95
CA GLY A 175 -1.73 4.41 0.60
C GLY A 175 -0.70 3.33 0.92
N PRO A 176 0.56 3.59 0.58
CA PRO A 176 1.63 2.67 0.90
C PRO A 176 1.68 2.39 2.40
N PHE A 177 1.94 1.14 2.74
CA PHE A 177 2.09 0.72 4.13
C PHE A 177 3.16 1.55 4.85
N TYR A 178 4.22 1.90 4.13
CA TYR A 178 5.33 2.69 4.62
C TYR A 178 5.78 3.64 3.52
N SER A 179 5.92 4.92 3.83
CA SER A 179 6.37 5.90 2.84
C SER A 179 7.35 6.89 3.43
N ILE A 180 8.52 7.03 2.80
CA ILE A 180 9.64 7.81 3.32
C ILE A 180 10.19 8.73 2.24
N PHE A 181 10.38 10.00 2.59
CA PHE A 181 11.12 10.93 1.76
C PHE A 181 12.59 10.93 2.15
N TYR A 182 13.46 10.72 1.17
CA TYR A 182 14.91 10.81 1.31
C TYR A 182 15.39 12.13 0.70
N PRO A 183 15.72 13.15 1.52
CA PRO A 183 16.12 14.45 1.01
C PRO A 183 17.53 14.43 0.43
N ASN A 184 17.73 15.16 -0.66
CA ASN A 184 19.02 15.43 -1.32
C ASN A 184 19.83 14.18 -1.70
N VAL A 185 19.15 13.08 -2.00
CA VAL A 185 19.77 11.84 -2.50
C VAL A 185 19.15 11.45 -3.83
N SER A 186 19.94 10.78 -4.67
CA SER A 186 19.49 10.29 -5.97
C SER A 186 18.71 8.97 -5.84
N LEU A 187 17.88 8.69 -6.84
CA LEU A 187 17.11 7.45 -6.91
C LEU A 187 18.02 6.21 -6.86
N GLU A 188 19.15 6.26 -7.56
CA GLU A 188 20.12 5.17 -7.61
C GLU A 188 20.68 4.86 -6.21
N GLN A 189 21.04 5.88 -5.44
CA GLN A 189 21.55 5.71 -4.07
C GLN A 189 20.52 5.03 -3.17
N VAL A 190 19.27 5.50 -3.16
CA VAL A 190 18.20 4.91 -2.34
C VAL A 190 17.94 3.47 -2.74
N ARG A 191 17.76 3.22 -4.04
CA ARG A 191 17.45 1.89 -4.58
C ARG A 191 18.54 0.86 -4.27
N ASN A 192 19.80 1.21 -4.54
CA ASN A 192 20.92 0.29 -4.34
C ASN A 192 21.17 0.04 -2.86
N THR A 193 21.07 1.07 -2.01
CA THR A 193 21.22 0.92 -0.56
C THR A 193 20.10 0.07 0.05
N PHE A 194 18.86 0.24 -0.44
CA PHE A 194 17.75 -0.63 -0.05
C PHE A 194 17.99 -2.09 -0.41
N ALA A 195 18.41 -2.37 -1.66
CA ALA A 195 18.79 -3.72 -2.07
C ALA A 195 19.91 -4.30 -1.20
N TYR A 196 20.92 -3.49 -0.86
CA TYR A 196 22.00 -3.88 0.04
C TYR A 196 21.49 -4.31 1.42
N TYR A 197 20.53 -3.58 2.01
CA TYR A 197 20.00 -3.95 3.33
C TYR A 197 18.93 -5.04 3.29
N LEU A 198 18.26 -5.29 2.17
CA LEU A 198 17.41 -6.48 1.99
C LEU A 198 18.21 -7.78 2.19
N ASN A 199 19.50 -7.77 1.81
CA ASN A 199 20.42 -8.90 2.01
C ASN A 199 20.74 -9.18 3.50
N GLY A 200 20.47 -8.24 4.41
CA GLY A 200 20.79 -8.38 5.82
C GLY A 200 22.29 -8.63 6.07
N PRO A 201 23.17 -7.69 5.68
CA PRO A 201 24.62 -7.86 5.79
C PRO A 201 25.05 -8.07 7.24
N SER A 202 25.87 -9.09 7.51
CA SER A 202 26.36 -9.39 8.87
C SER A 202 27.43 -8.41 9.35
N LYS A 203 28.09 -7.72 8.41
CA LYS A 203 29.06 -6.65 8.65
C LYS A 203 28.93 -5.65 7.51
N ILE A 204 29.02 -4.36 7.85
CA ILE A 204 29.05 -3.29 6.85
C ILE A 204 30.22 -3.49 5.87
N GLY A 205 29.97 -3.27 4.58
CA GLY A 205 30.93 -3.49 3.50
C GLY A 205 31.05 -4.94 3.05
N ASN A 206 30.10 -5.80 3.43
CA ASN A 206 30.02 -7.17 2.97
C ASN A 206 28.57 -7.53 2.63
N SER A 207 28.30 -7.74 1.34
CA SER A 207 26.99 -8.14 0.81
C SER A 207 26.58 -9.58 1.15
N LYS A 208 27.50 -10.41 1.69
CA LYS A 208 27.21 -11.83 1.94
C LYS A 208 26.15 -12.01 3.04
N ILE A 209 25.08 -12.70 2.67
CA ILE A 209 23.89 -12.99 3.48
C ILE A 209 24.20 -14.02 4.57
N TYR A 210 23.62 -13.83 5.77
CA TYR A 210 23.50 -14.89 6.78
C TYR A 210 22.08 -15.01 7.38
N ARG A 211 21.07 -14.36 6.78
CA ARG A 211 19.68 -14.52 7.23
C ARG A 211 19.21 -15.97 7.02
N LYS A 212 18.31 -16.44 7.89
CA LYS A 212 17.65 -17.75 7.76
C LYS A 212 16.69 -17.70 6.56
N GLY A 213 17.22 -17.88 5.36
CA GLY A 213 16.46 -17.86 4.11
C GLY A 213 17.04 -16.87 3.10
N ASN A 214 17.04 -17.25 1.83
CA ASN A 214 17.48 -16.37 0.76
C ASN A 214 16.38 -15.33 0.50
N CYS A 215 16.67 -14.04 0.75
CA CYS A 215 15.84 -12.98 0.20
C CYS A 215 16.15 -12.90 -1.30
N HIS A 216 15.12 -13.08 -2.11
CA HIS A 216 15.21 -12.91 -3.55
C HIS A 216 14.54 -11.61 -3.91
N TYR A 217 15.20 -10.79 -4.71
CA TYR A 217 14.63 -9.55 -5.20
C TYR A 217 14.89 -9.36 -6.68
N LEU A 218 13.99 -8.61 -7.29
CA LEU A 218 14.05 -8.14 -8.65
C LEU A 218 14.20 -6.62 -8.58
N MET A 219 15.33 -6.12 -9.05
CA MET A 219 15.54 -4.69 -9.29
C MET A 219 15.27 -4.41 -10.77
N SER A 220 14.20 -3.69 -11.08
CA SER A 220 13.85 -3.42 -12.46
C SER A 220 14.81 -2.41 -13.10
N THR A 221 15.25 -2.70 -14.33
CA THR A 221 16.03 -1.74 -15.14
C THR A 221 15.13 -0.75 -15.88
N LYS A 222 13.83 -1.03 -15.99
CA LYS A 222 12.84 -0.25 -16.75
C LYS A 222 11.93 0.60 -15.89
N LEU A 223 11.66 0.14 -14.66
CA LEU A 223 10.78 0.81 -13.71
C LEU A 223 11.56 1.13 -12.44
N PRO A 224 11.27 2.27 -11.79
CA PRO A 224 11.91 2.65 -10.54
C PRO A 224 11.30 1.86 -9.37
N LEU A 225 11.59 0.56 -9.28
CA LEU A 225 11.07 -0.30 -8.22
C LEU A 225 11.99 -1.49 -7.90
N ILE A 226 11.76 -2.08 -6.73
CA ILE A 226 12.30 -3.38 -6.31
C ILE A 226 11.13 -4.22 -5.78
N ALA A 227 10.94 -5.42 -6.34
CA ALA A 227 10.06 -6.43 -5.75
C ALA A 227 10.91 -7.47 -5.03
N PHE A 228 10.47 -7.96 -3.87
CA PHE A 228 11.23 -8.92 -3.07
C PHE A 228 10.33 -9.94 -2.37
N LEU A 229 10.90 -11.12 -2.10
CA LEU A 229 10.29 -12.19 -1.34
C LEU A 229 11.34 -12.87 -0.46
N LEU A 230 10.87 -13.62 0.54
CA LEU A 230 11.72 -14.48 1.34
C LEU A 230 11.40 -15.94 1.01
N GLU A 231 12.44 -16.71 0.67
CA GLU A 231 12.28 -18.13 0.36
C GLU A 231 11.58 -18.86 1.52
N GLY A 232 10.51 -19.60 1.21
CA GLY A 232 9.72 -20.34 2.19
C GLY A 232 8.66 -19.53 2.95
N GLN A 233 8.56 -18.21 2.72
CA GLN A 233 7.51 -17.37 3.29
C GLN A 233 6.41 -17.04 2.27
N SER A 234 5.22 -16.74 2.80
CA SER A 234 4.06 -16.30 2.03
C SER A 234 4.04 -14.79 1.91
N GLY A 235 3.97 -14.32 0.66
CA GLY A 235 3.81 -12.92 0.31
C GLY A 235 5.10 -12.26 -0.19
N HIS A 236 4.92 -11.04 -0.66
CA HIS A 236 5.92 -10.25 -1.36
C HIS A 236 5.92 -8.83 -0.79
N GLY A 237 7.07 -8.19 -0.84
CA GLY A 237 7.18 -6.75 -0.65
C GLY A 237 7.56 -6.09 -1.96
N LEU A 238 7.24 -4.81 -2.08
CA LEU A 238 7.72 -3.95 -3.14
C LEU A 238 8.00 -2.58 -2.61
N ALA A 239 9.14 -2.07 -3.05
CA ALA A 239 9.47 -0.68 -2.97
C ALA A 239 9.29 -0.05 -4.35
N THR A 240 8.51 1.01 -4.47
CA THR A 240 8.56 1.92 -5.61
C THR A 240 9.34 3.17 -5.21
N PHE A 241 10.02 3.76 -6.19
CA PHE A 241 10.85 4.94 -6.02
C PHE A 241 10.35 6.02 -6.96
N LYS A 242 10.30 7.25 -6.45
CA LYS A 242 9.91 8.41 -7.23
C LYS A 242 10.87 9.55 -6.94
N GLU A 243 11.70 9.86 -7.92
CA GLU A 243 12.59 11.02 -7.86
C GLU A 243 11.78 12.30 -8.09
N VAL A 244 12.03 13.30 -7.26
CA VAL A 244 11.37 14.62 -7.30
C VAL A 244 12.42 15.70 -7.06
N ALA A 245 12.05 16.97 -7.25
CA ALA A 245 12.93 18.07 -6.88
C ALA A 245 13.33 17.97 -5.38
N GLY A 246 14.63 17.86 -5.12
CA GLY A 246 15.19 17.84 -3.76
C GLY A 246 15.23 16.48 -3.07
N GLY A 247 14.90 15.37 -3.74
CA GLY A 247 15.06 14.03 -3.15
C GLY A 247 14.25 12.93 -3.81
N VAL A 248 14.08 11.82 -3.10
CA VAL A 248 13.39 10.62 -3.59
C VAL A 248 12.36 10.16 -2.58
N TRP A 249 11.13 9.96 -3.03
CA TRP A 249 10.14 9.21 -2.28
C TRP A 249 10.33 7.72 -2.49
N MET A 250 10.22 6.97 -1.41
CA MET A 250 10.17 5.52 -1.43
C MET A 250 8.88 5.06 -0.77
N ASP A 251 8.08 4.33 -1.53
CA ASP A 251 6.83 3.74 -1.07
C ASP A 251 6.98 2.24 -0.98
N MET A 252 6.61 1.69 0.17
CA MET A 252 6.68 0.26 0.40
C MET A 252 5.31 -0.32 0.67
N ASP A 253 5.00 -1.34 -0.10
CA ASP A 253 3.78 -2.10 0.00
C ASP A 253 4.07 -3.59 0.20
N PHE A 254 3.14 -4.24 0.88
CA PHE A 254 3.18 -5.67 1.15
C PHE A 254 1.88 -6.31 0.73
N TRP A 255 1.98 -7.31 -0.12
CA TRP A 255 0.84 -8.10 -0.54
C TRP A 255 1.21 -9.57 -0.60
N SER A 256 0.21 -10.40 -0.39
CA SER A 256 0.27 -11.82 -0.63
C SER A 256 -0.73 -12.10 -1.72
N ILE A 257 -0.29 -12.75 -2.78
CA ILE A 257 -1.22 -13.21 -3.80
C ILE A 257 -1.47 -14.69 -3.53
N GLY A 258 -2.71 -15.00 -3.18
CA GLY A 258 -3.12 -16.39 -3.08
C GLY A 258 -3.62 -16.91 -4.42
N TYR A 259 -3.43 -18.20 -4.63
CA TYR A 259 -3.96 -18.90 -5.79
C TYR A 259 -5.24 -19.63 -5.41
N THR A 260 -6.31 -19.37 -6.13
CA THR A 260 -7.52 -20.20 -6.07
C THR A 260 -7.72 -20.86 -7.42
N GLN A 261 -8.58 -21.89 -7.48
CA GLN A 261 -8.99 -22.51 -8.74
C GLN A 261 -9.68 -21.55 -9.73
N TYR A 262 -9.92 -20.29 -9.33
CA TYR A 262 -10.60 -19.25 -10.09
C TYR A 262 -9.70 -18.04 -10.39
N GLY A 263 -8.41 -18.09 -10.07
CA GLY A 263 -7.44 -17.03 -10.35
C GLY A 263 -6.79 -16.43 -9.10
N TYR A 264 -6.08 -15.31 -9.32
CA TYR A 264 -5.28 -14.59 -8.33
C TYR A 264 -6.16 -13.70 -7.43
N TYR A 265 -5.84 -13.61 -6.14
CA TYR A 265 -6.36 -12.54 -5.27
C TYR A 265 -5.22 -11.89 -4.50
N CYS A 266 -5.23 -10.56 -4.37
CA CYS A 266 -4.33 -9.84 -3.47
C CYS A 266 -4.90 -9.84 -2.06
N SER A 267 -4.05 -10.20 -1.11
CA SER A 267 -4.31 -10.34 0.32
C SER A 267 -3.27 -9.57 1.10
N THR A 268 -3.63 -9.07 2.28
CA THR A 268 -2.67 -8.48 3.22
C THR A 268 -2.00 -9.52 4.12
N LEU A 269 -2.32 -10.81 3.93
CA LEU A 269 -1.75 -11.97 4.62
C LEU A 269 -0.33 -12.26 4.12
N VAL A 270 0.56 -11.32 4.38
CA VAL A 270 2.01 -11.44 4.21
C VAL A 270 2.61 -11.81 5.55
N ASP A 271 3.51 -12.79 5.54
CA ASP A 271 4.23 -13.22 6.73
C ASP A 271 5.01 -12.07 7.35
N ASP A 272 5.00 -12.02 8.69
CA ASP A 272 5.61 -10.94 9.45
C ASP A 272 7.11 -10.78 9.15
N GLU A 273 7.79 -11.88 8.80
CA GLU A 273 9.21 -11.87 8.47
C GLU A 273 9.48 -11.05 7.19
N VAL A 274 8.67 -11.19 6.14
CA VAL A 274 8.80 -10.40 4.91
C VAL A 274 8.61 -8.92 5.20
N LYS A 275 7.59 -8.59 6.01
CA LYS A 275 7.31 -7.21 6.46
C LYS A 275 8.47 -6.61 7.24
N ASN A 276 8.99 -7.35 8.22
CA ASN A 276 10.07 -6.89 9.08
C ASN A 276 11.36 -6.67 8.28
N ILE A 277 11.70 -7.58 7.36
CA ILE A 277 12.88 -7.44 6.48
C ILE A 277 12.78 -6.17 5.63
N GLY A 278 11.63 -5.93 5.01
CA GLY A 278 11.41 -4.71 4.21
C GLY A 278 11.53 -3.44 5.04
N MET A 279 10.84 -3.37 6.19
CA MET A 279 10.85 -2.18 7.05
C MET A 279 12.21 -1.91 7.68
N GLU A 280 12.93 -2.96 8.08
CA GLU A 280 14.31 -2.85 8.55
C GLU A 280 15.21 -2.32 7.44
N ALA A 281 15.09 -2.84 6.22
CA ALA A 281 15.86 -2.36 5.08
C ALA A 281 15.57 -0.89 4.77
N VAL A 282 14.30 -0.43 4.86
CA VAL A 282 13.96 0.99 4.72
C VAL A 282 14.63 1.83 5.81
N ALA A 283 14.49 1.45 7.08
CA ALA A 283 15.07 2.20 8.20
C ALA A 283 16.60 2.30 8.10
N MET A 284 17.26 1.20 7.74
CA MET A 284 18.71 1.18 7.56
C MET A 284 19.16 1.98 6.33
N THR A 285 18.39 1.96 5.25
CA THR A 285 18.64 2.79 4.07
C THR A 285 18.61 4.27 4.42
N TYR A 286 17.61 4.68 5.21
CA TYR A 286 17.51 6.07 5.66
C TYR A 286 18.68 6.47 6.54
N ARG A 287 19.02 5.65 7.55
CA ARG A 287 20.16 5.92 8.44
C ARG A 287 21.50 5.93 7.72
N HIS A 288 21.64 5.18 6.63
CA HIS A 288 22.86 5.15 5.81
C HIS A 288 23.02 6.42 4.97
N LEU A 289 21.92 6.95 4.42
CA LEU A 289 21.96 8.02 3.43
C LEU A 289 21.68 9.42 4.00
N VAL A 290 20.91 9.49 5.08
CA VAL A 290 20.33 10.74 5.59
C VAL A 290 20.71 10.93 7.06
N PRO A 291 21.04 12.15 7.51
CA PRO A 291 21.15 12.44 8.94
C PRO A 291 19.85 12.06 9.65
N PHE A 292 19.96 11.38 10.79
CA PHE A 292 18.80 10.79 11.45
C PHE A 292 18.79 11.09 12.94
N ALA A 293 17.60 11.19 13.52
CA ALA A 293 17.43 11.36 14.95
C ALA A 293 17.61 10.02 15.68
N ASP A 294 18.29 10.07 16.81
CA ASP A 294 18.29 9.05 17.85
C ASP A 294 17.51 9.59 19.04
N TYR A 295 16.46 8.87 19.45
CA TYR A 295 15.65 9.16 20.63
C TYR A 295 15.96 8.19 21.77
N GLY A 296 16.97 7.32 21.62
CA GLY A 296 17.39 6.39 22.66
C GLY A 296 16.38 5.32 23.05
N ILE A 297 15.33 5.09 22.25
CA ILE A 297 14.27 4.11 22.52
C ILE A 297 14.32 2.99 21.48
N ALA A 298 14.30 1.75 21.94
CA ALA A 298 14.02 0.58 21.10
C ALA A 298 12.73 -0.10 21.53
N LEU A 299 11.96 -0.62 20.58
CA LEU A 299 10.71 -1.33 20.83
C LEU A 299 10.92 -2.84 20.91
N ASN A 300 10.05 -3.51 21.66
CA ASN A 300 10.14 -4.97 21.81
C ASN A 300 9.52 -5.67 20.61
N GLY A 301 10.26 -6.58 19.98
CA GLY A 301 9.83 -7.39 18.84
C GLY A 301 9.86 -6.64 17.49
N GLY A 302 9.48 -7.34 16.42
CA GLY A 302 9.59 -6.80 15.05
C GLY A 302 8.59 -5.69 14.72
N TYR A 303 8.80 -5.03 13.59
CA TYR A 303 7.99 -3.91 13.09
C TYR A 303 6.48 -4.22 13.02
N ASN A 304 6.06 -5.43 12.68
CA ASN A 304 4.63 -5.77 12.60
C ASN A 304 3.99 -6.20 13.95
N LYS A 305 4.71 -6.12 15.07
CA LYS A 305 4.15 -6.45 16.39
C LYS A 305 3.10 -5.42 16.81
N SER A 306 1.96 -5.89 17.31
CA SER A 306 0.90 -5.03 17.88
C SER A 306 1.21 -4.59 19.31
N ASN A 307 0.61 -3.46 19.70
CA ASN A 307 0.68 -2.89 21.05
C ASN A 307 2.13 -2.57 21.45
N PRO A 308 2.70 -1.47 20.93
CA PRO A 308 4.11 -1.17 21.07
C PRO A 308 4.50 -1.02 22.54
N THR A 309 5.62 -1.64 22.90
CA THR A 309 6.20 -1.60 24.25
C THR A 309 7.68 -1.33 24.16
N ILE A 310 8.21 -0.56 25.12
CA ILE A 310 9.65 -0.28 25.23
C ILE A 310 10.41 -1.58 25.50
N ASP A 311 11.51 -1.80 24.79
CA ASP A 311 12.47 -2.87 25.06
C ASP A 311 13.66 -2.36 25.84
N THR A 312 14.36 -1.37 25.29
CA THR A 312 15.55 -0.79 25.89
C THR A 312 15.56 0.71 25.75
N VAL A 313 16.32 1.35 26.65
CA VAL A 313 16.51 2.79 26.71
C VAL A 313 17.99 3.09 26.83
N ASN A 314 18.50 4.00 26.00
CA ASN A 314 19.88 4.48 26.06
C ASN A 314 20.00 5.68 27.01
N LEU A 315 20.07 5.41 28.31
CA LEU A 315 20.19 6.44 29.35
C LEU A 315 21.50 7.22 29.31
N THR A 316 22.55 6.69 28.68
CA THR A 316 23.82 7.39 28.52
C THR A 316 23.69 8.57 27.58
N LYS A 317 22.94 8.39 26.48
CA LYS A 317 22.65 9.46 25.53
C LYS A 317 21.42 10.28 25.94
N HIS A 318 20.40 9.64 26.49
CA HIS A 318 19.10 10.25 26.82
C HIS A 318 18.76 10.09 28.31
N PRO A 319 19.45 10.82 29.20
CA PRO A 319 19.21 10.74 30.65
C PRO A 319 17.79 11.19 31.05
N GLU A 320 17.12 12.01 30.23
CA GLU A 320 15.72 12.43 30.41
C GLU A 320 14.74 11.24 30.42
N LEU A 321 15.15 10.09 29.85
CA LEU A 321 14.36 8.86 29.82
C LEU A 321 14.49 8.00 31.09
N ALA A 322 15.10 8.50 32.17
CA ALA A 322 15.34 7.73 33.40
C ALA A 322 14.07 7.11 34.03
N ALA A 323 12.89 7.70 33.78
CA ALA A 323 11.61 7.16 34.25
C ALA A 323 11.06 6.01 33.39
N VAL A 324 11.53 5.89 32.15
CA VAL A 324 11.07 4.92 31.15
C VAL A 324 11.70 3.55 31.42
N GLN A 325 10.87 2.50 31.39
CA GLN A 325 11.31 1.14 31.70
C GLN A 325 10.92 0.16 30.60
N HIS A 326 11.66 -0.95 30.54
CA HIS A 326 11.30 -2.11 29.73
C HIS A 326 9.86 -2.55 30.02
N GLY A 327 9.08 -2.78 28.97
CA GLY A 327 7.69 -3.20 29.03
C GLY A 327 6.67 -2.07 29.17
N ASP A 328 7.08 -0.82 29.34
CA ASP A 328 6.16 0.32 29.34
C ASP A 328 5.47 0.42 27.96
N LYS A 329 4.14 0.57 27.95
CA LYS A 329 3.34 0.63 26.71
C LYS A 329 3.36 2.03 26.13
N VAL A 330 3.57 2.15 24.82
CA VAL A 330 3.44 3.42 24.10
C VAL A 330 1.97 3.69 23.83
N LEU A 331 1.43 4.75 24.44
CA LEU A 331 0.03 5.14 24.27
C LEU A 331 -0.12 6.22 23.20
N SER A 332 0.79 7.20 23.17
CA SER A 332 0.79 8.24 22.14
C SER A 332 2.15 8.90 21.99
N ILE A 333 2.40 9.46 20.80
CA ILE A 333 3.54 10.34 20.53
C ILE A 333 2.98 11.62 19.91
N ASN A 334 3.32 12.78 20.47
CA ASN A 334 2.82 14.09 20.02
C ASN A 334 1.29 14.14 19.88
N GLY A 335 0.57 13.46 20.78
CA GLY A 335 -0.89 13.38 20.78
C GLY A 335 -1.50 12.39 19.78
N ILE A 336 -0.71 11.70 18.96
CA ILE A 336 -1.18 10.65 18.04
C ILE A 336 -1.45 9.37 18.86
N ASP A 337 -2.69 8.85 18.85
CA ASP A 337 -3.04 7.61 19.56
C ASP A 337 -2.40 6.38 18.90
N LEU A 338 -1.63 5.64 19.69
CA LEU A 338 -0.84 4.48 19.26
C LEU A 338 -1.19 3.20 20.04
N LYS A 339 -2.24 3.20 20.86
CA LYS A 339 -2.59 2.08 21.75
C LYS A 339 -2.79 0.75 21.03
N ALA A 340 -3.48 0.78 19.89
CA ALA A 340 -3.77 -0.37 19.05
C ALA A 340 -2.87 -0.42 17.80
N SER A 341 -1.82 0.40 17.76
CA SER A 341 -0.91 0.48 16.62
C SER A 341 0.06 -0.69 16.58
N LYS A 342 0.89 -0.69 15.54
CA LYS A 342 1.98 -1.62 15.33
C LYS A 342 3.31 -0.92 15.57
N ASN A 343 4.36 -1.67 15.88
CA ASN A 343 5.70 -1.09 16.13
C ASN A 343 6.15 -0.18 14.98
N TYR A 344 5.87 -0.53 13.73
CA TYR A 344 6.27 0.30 12.58
C TYR A 344 5.72 1.72 12.60
N SER A 345 4.54 1.96 13.21
CA SER A 345 3.97 3.31 13.35
C SER A 345 4.78 4.16 14.33
N VAL A 346 5.29 3.53 15.41
CA VAL A 346 6.13 4.19 16.41
C VAL A 346 7.55 4.36 15.87
N GLU A 347 8.13 3.32 15.26
CA GLU A 347 9.46 3.36 14.62
C GLU A 347 9.55 4.44 13.55
N TYR A 348 8.45 4.70 12.83
CA TYR A 348 8.38 5.79 11.87
C TYR A 348 8.70 7.14 12.54
N MET A 349 8.06 7.44 13.68
CA MET A 349 8.28 8.69 14.42
C MET A 349 9.68 8.76 15.03
N LEU A 350 10.17 7.62 15.53
CA LEU A 350 11.50 7.53 16.14
C LEU A 350 12.64 7.59 15.11
N THR A 351 12.42 7.16 13.87
CA THR A 351 13.51 7.08 12.86
C THR A 351 13.55 8.29 11.92
N TYR A 352 12.39 8.82 11.51
CA TYR A 352 12.32 9.86 10.47
C TYR A 352 11.92 11.24 11.00
N GLY A 353 11.62 11.37 12.29
CA GLY A 353 11.40 12.67 12.94
C GLY A 353 12.72 13.41 13.21
N ASN A 354 12.66 14.72 13.41
CA ASN A 354 13.81 15.57 13.75
C ASN A 354 13.48 16.62 14.82
N ALA A 355 12.34 16.48 15.49
CA ALA A 355 11.84 17.41 16.49
C ALA A 355 11.65 16.68 17.84
N PRO A 356 11.63 17.41 18.97
CA PRO A 356 11.29 16.80 20.26
C PRO A 356 9.98 16.02 20.20
N LEU A 357 9.96 14.88 20.90
CA LEU A 357 8.79 14.01 21.01
C LEU A 357 8.24 14.02 22.43
N SER A 358 6.95 14.30 22.54
CA SER A 358 6.14 14.09 23.74
C SER A 358 5.56 12.69 23.71
N ILE A 359 6.11 11.77 24.50
CA ILE A 359 5.75 10.36 24.50
C ILE A 359 4.97 10.03 25.77
N THR A 360 3.69 9.67 25.60
CA THR A 360 2.86 9.18 26.70
C THR A 360 2.95 7.66 26.79
N LEU A 361 3.37 7.19 27.96
CA LEU A 361 3.63 5.81 28.27
C LEU A 361 2.72 5.33 29.39
N GLN A 362 2.54 4.01 29.51
CA GLN A 362 1.88 3.41 30.66
C GLN A 362 2.59 2.15 31.12
N ARG A 363 3.00 2.17 32.38
CA ARG A 363 3.39 0.95 33.10
C ARG A 363 2.16 0.19 33.53
N LYS A 364 2.25 -1.15 33.54
CA LYS A 364 1.18 -2.01 34.02
C LYS A 364 0.70 -1.54 35.40
N ASP A 365 -0.62 -1.43 35.55
CA ASP A 365 -1.32 -1.05 36.79
C ASP A 365 -1.01 0.37 37.32
N ASN A 366 -0.31 1.20 36.54
CA ASN A 366 -0.02 2.60 36.88
C ASN A 366 -0.81 3.57 35.98
N PRO A 367 -1.04 4.82 36.44
CA PRO A 367 -1.55 5.88 35.59
C PRO A 367 -0.56 6.18 34.44
N PRO A 368 -1.05 6.63 33.26
CA PRO A 368 -0.20 7.12 32.19
C PRO A 368 0.70 8.27 32.64
N TYR A 369 1.89 8.33 32.07
CA TYR A 369 2.85 9.41 32.31
C TYR A 369 3.48 9.83 30.97
N THR A 370 3.94 11.08 30.88
CA THR A 370 4.53 11.63 29.65
C THR A 370 5.98 11.99 29.88
N VAL A 371 6.83 11.69 28.90
CA VAL A 371 8.23 12.12 28.84
C VAL A 371 8.46 12.94 27.58
N GLU A 372 9.28 13.97 27.69
CA GLU A 372 9.75 14.75 26.55
C GLU A 372 11.15 14.26 26.18
N VAL A 373 11.35 13.96 24.90
CA VAL A 373 12.61 13.39 24.39
C VAL A 373 13.16 14.30 23.32
N ILE A 374 14.41 14.71 23.46
CA ILE A 374 15.08 15.57 22.48
C ILE A 374 15.88 14.68 21.53
N PRO A 375 15.72 14.83 20.21
CA PRO A 375 16.48 14.02 19.25
C PRO A 375 17.96 14.37 19.31
N GLN A 376 18.81 13.34 19.31
CA GLN A 376 20.24 13.49 19.02
C GLN A 376 20.47 13.18 17.55
N MET A 377 20.87 14.19 16.79
CA MET A 377 21.12 14.03 15.37
C MET A 377 22.46 13.31 15.14
N ASN A 378 22.38 12.17 14.47
CA ASN A 378 23.54 11.44 13.98
C ASN A 378 23.78 11.77 12.51
N VAL A 379 25.06 11.75 12.13
CA VAL A 379 25.47 11.76 10.73
C VAL A 379 25.07 10.44 10.05
N PRO A 380 24.93 10.42 8.71
CA PRO A 380 24.67 9.19 7.98
C PRO A 380 25.68 8.09 8.33
N MET A 381 25.17 6.88 8.55
CA MET A 381 25.99 5.73 8.91
C MET A 381 26.79 5.27 7.70
N HIS A 382 28.07 4.96 7.90
CA HIS A 382 28.89 4.24 6.90
C HIS A 382 28.99 4.92 5.53
N ALA A 383 29.05 6.27 5.53
CA ALA A 383 29.23 7.06 4.31
C ALA A 383 30.50 6.72 3.51
N ASP A 384 31.42 5.95 4.09
CA ASP A 384 32.66 5.47 3.48
C ASP A 384 32.52 4.17 2.67
N VAL A 385 31.36 3.51 2.72
CA VAL A 385 31.14 2.22 2.04
C VAL A 385 30.39 2.38 0.73
N ASP A 386 31.01 1.90 -0.36
CA ASP A 386 30.36 1.82 -1.68
C ASP A 386 29.41 0.62 -1.75
N VAL A 387 28.18 0.83 -1.25
CA VAL A 387 27.12 -0.18 -1.28
C VAL A 387 26.71 -0.58 -2.70
N THR A 388 26.85 0.31 -3.68
CA THR A 388 26.52 0.01 -5.08
C THR A 388 27.47 -1.05 -5.62
N ALA A 389 28.78 -0.89 -5.39
CA ALA A 389 29.77 -1.89 -5.77
C ALA A 389 29.53 -3.25 -5.09
N GLU A 390 29.09 -3.27 -3.82
CA GLU A 390 28.78 -4.51 -3.12
C GLU A 390 27.54 -5.23 -3.67
N VAL A 391 26.45 -4.51 -3.96
CA VAL A 391 25.23 -5.11 -4.55
C VAL A 391 25.50 -5.70 -5.93
N MET A 392 26.32 -5.04 -6.75
CA MET A 392 26.64 -5.52 -8.10
C MET A 392 27.48 -6.81 -8.13
N LYS A 393 28.12 -7.19 -7.02
CA LYS A 393 28.87 -8.47 -6.93
C LYS A 393 27.94 -9.69 -6.79
N GLU A 394 26.68 -9.49 -6.42
CA GLU A 394 25.76 -10.57 -6.03
C GLU A 394 24.75 -10.92 -7.13
N GLU A 395 25.23 -11.22 -8.36
CA GLU A 395 24.39 -11.64 -9.50
C GLU A 395 23.35 -12.76 -9.17
N ARG A 396 23.63 -13.57 -8.14
CA ARG A 396 22.78 -14.70 -7.72
C ARG A 396 21.50 -14.30 -7.00
N GLN A 397 21.43 -13.08 -6.45
CA GLN A 397 20.31 -12.63 -5.64
C GLN A 397 19.27 -11.84 -6.46
N HIS A 398 19.67 -11.43 -7.65
CA HIS A 398 18.77 -10.87 -8.65
C HIS A 398 17.97 -11.98 -9.31
N ILE A 399 16.65 -11.93 -9.16
CA ILE A 399 15.80 -12.64 -10.11
C ILE A 399 15.97 -11.93 -11.44
N LYS A 400 16.53 -12.64 -12.43
CA LYS A 400 16.75 -12.08 -13.77
C LYS A 400 15.46 -11.46 -14.30
N GLU A 401 15.61 -10.34 -15.00
CA GLU A 401 14.48 -9.58 -15.54
C GLU A 401 13.60 -10.43 -16.47
N GLU A 402 14.15 -11.42 -17.17
CA GLU A 402 13.41 -12.39 -18.00
C GLU A 402 12.43 -13.29 -17.21
N LYS A 403 12.62 -13.41 -15.89
CA LYS A 403 11.69 -14.05 -14.96
C LYS A 403 10.71 -13.04 -14.37
N LEU A 404 10.62 -11.81 -14.90
CA LEU A 404 9.64 -10.82 -14.44
C LEU A 404 8.25 -11.38 -14.44
N TRP A 405 7.88 -12.30 -15.34
CA TRP A 405 6.56 -12.93 -15.36
C TRP A 405 6.20 -13.65 -14.04
N GLN A 406 7.19 -14.00 -13.21
CA GLN A 406 6.96 -14.50 -11.84
C GLN A 406 6.48 -13.42 -10.87
N PHE A 407 6.73 -12.13 -11.18
CA PHE A 407 6.26 -10.95 -10.47
C PHE A 407 5.26 -10.09 -11.28
N TRP A 408 5.16 -10.29 -12.60
CA TRP A 408 4.44 -9.40 -13.53
C TRP A 408 2.92 -9.38 -13.27
N PRO A 409 2.27 -10.51 -12.93
CA PRO A 409 0.90 -10.49 -12.42
C PRO A 409 0.71 -9.74 -11.09
N GLN A 410 1.80 -9.32 -10.47
CA GLN A 410 1.91 -9.06 -9.03
C GLN A 410 2.50 -7.68 -8.75
N MET A 411 2.92 -6.93 -9.77
CA MET A 411 3.49 -5.59 -9.60
C MET A 411 2.38 -4.55 -9.66
N PRO A 412 2.12 -3.79 -8.58
CA PRO A 412 1.16 -2.71 -8.61
C PRO A 412 1.67 -1.65 -9.60
N LEU A 413 0.72 -1.14 -10.38
CA LEU A 413 0.97 0.01 -11.24
C LEU A 413 1.20 1.23 -10.37
N PRO A 414 1.88 2.27 -10.87
CA PRO A 414 1.88 3.57 -10.23
C PRO A 414 0.44 4.01 -9.95
N GLU A 415 0.11 4.13 -8.67
CA GLU A 415 -1.18 4.61 -8.22
C GLU A 415 -1.29 6.11 -8.52
N VAL A 416 -2.43 6.51 -9.10
CA VAL A 416 -2.69 7.90 -9.49
C VAL A 416 -4.06 8.29 -8.94
N PHE A 417 -4.06 9.18 -7.96
CA PHE A 417 -5.28 9.63 -7.27
C PHE A 417 -5.65 11.08 -7.51
N ASP A 418 -4.68 11.95 -7.76
CA ASP A 418 -4.94 13.28 -8.28
C ASP A 418 -4.04 13.49 -9.50
N PRO A 419 -4.55 13.18 -10.71
CA PRO A 419 -3.74 13.23 -11.91
C PRO A 419 -3.48 14.67 -12.39
N MET A 420 -4.12 15.66 -11.77
CA MET A 420 -3.93 17.09 -12.06
C MET A 420 -2.83 17.72 -11.20
N GLN A 421 -2.16 16.94 -10.35
CA GLN A 421 -1.05 17.41 -9.52
C GLN A 421 0.25 17.48 -10.31
N SER A 422 1.24 18.14 -9.71
CA SER A 422 2.61 18.06 -10.19
C SER A 422 2.99 16.58 -10.35
N PRO A 423 3.72 16.20 -11.41
CA PRO A 423 4.35 14.89 -11.49
C PRO A 423 5.25 14.60 -10.28
N ASP A 424 5.65 15.61 -9.49
CA ASP A 424 6.40 15.46 -8.24
C ASP A 424 5.56 15.10 -7.01
N THR A 425 4.22 15.12 -7.11
CA THR A 425 3.37 14.98 -5.93
C THR A 425 3.30 13.53 -5.42
N HIS A 426 3.39 13.35 -4.10
CA HIS A 426 3.51 12.04 -3.44
C HIS A 426 2.24 11.63 -2.66
N MET A 427 2.01 10.32 -2.50
CA MET A 427 0.87 9.77 -1.74
C MET A 427 1.25 9.54 -0.28
N ASP A 428 0.75 10.37 0.63
CA ASP A 428 1.09 10.23 2.04
C ASP A 428 0.59 8.89 2.59
N SER A 429 1.47 8.19 3.32
CA SER A 429 1.00 7.07 4.14
C SER A 429 0.03 7.61 5.20
N PRO A 430 -1.10 6.95 5.47
CA PRO A 430 -2.07 7.39 6.48
C PRO A 430 -1.50 7.72 7.86
N LEU A 431 -0.33 7.17 8.18
CA LEU A 431 0.36 7.37 9.45
C LEU A 431 1.32 8.56 9.44
N THR A 432 1.61 9.15 8.27
CA THR A 432 2.58 10.24 8.11
C THR A 432 1.90 11.59 7.96
N THR A 433 0.60 11.62 7.62
CA THR A 433 -0.20 12.85 7.49
C THR A 433 -0.11 13.77 8.73
N PRO A 434 -0.14 13.28 9.98
CA PRO A 434 0.04 14.14 11.15
C PRO A 434 1.46 14.67 11.32
N LEU A 435 2.48 13.91 10.91
CA LEU A 435 3.89 14.31 11.00
C LEU A 435 4.24 15.39 9.97
N LEU A 436 3.70 15.28 8.76
CA LEU A 436 3.91 16.25 7.69
C LEU A 436 3.27 17.61 7.99
N LYS A 437 2.16 17.64 8.75
CA LYS A 437 1.54 18.91 9.19
C LYS A 437 2.46 19.72 10.12
N GLY A 438 3.34 19.08 10.87
CA GLY A 438 4.34 19.75 11.71
C GLY A 438 5.58 20.22 10.95
N ALA A 439 5.85 19.65 9.77
CA ALA A 439 7.03 19.95 8.95
C ALA A 439 6.79 21.05 7.90
N ARG A 440 5.54 21.49 7.70
CA ARG A 440 5.16 22.55 6.74
C ARG A 440 5.20 23.97 7.34
N THR A 441 6.05 24.23 8.34
CA THR A 441 6.27 25.57 8.90
C THR A 441 7.47 26.25 8.29
#